data_AF-A0A7L4WD31-F1
#
_entry.id   AF-A0A7L4WD31-F1
#
_cell.length_a   1.000
_cell.length_b   1.000
_cell.length_c   1.000
_cell.angle_alpha   90.00
_cell.angle_beta   90.00
_cell.angle_gamma   90.00
#
_symmetry.space_group_name_H-M   'P 1'
#
loop_
_entity.id
_entity.type
_entity.pdbx_description
1 polymer ?
#
loop_
_entity_poly.entity_id
_entity_poly.type
_entity_poly.pdbx_seq_one_letter_code
_entity_poly.pdbx_strand_id
1 'polypeptide(L)'
;MSIFAKGKSVNLTDILANKTQRVARLHEVRQRFPDVTTISITLNIAGNIKNSRQIQVIFQSGIQKLAKLFTPQWQVIHLDFQTGPEAIFVADADANTCKKTAVAFETNFALGRLFDVDILVADGSHLSRTTLGLPHRTCYVCGDLAKVCARSQKHPWIAIRKALDAIYLGYVRQDKEKWVSSAIRAMLYEVSVTPKPGLVDPSSQGSHQDMDAFLFMDSALSLQAYFSDLYDISLSWPKSLPKLFQEIREEGIKAETTMLNTTQHVNTHKGAIFSLGILFSASVYQKQVALKLPEIICQMLAGLTQRDFSDFTNKHPLTAGENQFLTYGITGVRGEAEKGFPVVFDLALPYLKNRKGTMNDRLLDTLMLIATSIKDTNLIKRAGGIHVLDNLQEQVTHFFDLGGAKTTAGKAYIHQLDQDFMRQNLSMGGAADLLILTIFLDLLTDTL
;
A
#
# COMPACT_ATOMS: atom_id res chain seq x y z
N MET A 1 -6.81 1.49 21.63
CA MET A 1 -7.52 0.49 20.79
C MET A 1 -7.12 -0.90 21.27
N SER A 2 -8.05 -1.82 21.48
CA SER A 2 -7.76 -3.19 21.94
C SER A 2 -7.80 -4.16 20.75
N ILE A 3 -6.89 -5.13 20.68
CA ILE A 3 -6.90 -6.16 19.62
C ILE A 3 -8.15 -7.03 19.69
N PHE A 4 -8.82 -7.07 20.84
CA PHE A 4 -10.04 -7.82 21.08
C PHE A 4 -11.32 -7.03 20.80
N ALA A 5 -11.21 -5.77 20.38
CA ALA A 5 -12.37 -4.91 20.18
C ALA A 5 -13.30 -5.48 19.10
N LYS A 6 -14.61 -5.50 19.39
CA LYS A 6 -15.68 -5.92 18.45
C LYS A 6 -15.59 -7.38 17.96
N GLY A 7 -14.76 -8.22 18.57
CA GLY A 7 -14.71 -9.65 18.27
C GLY A 7 -15.83 -10.43 18.96
N LYS A 8 -16.17 -11.59 18.40
CA LYS A 8 -17.15 -12.52 19.02
C LYS A 8 -16.44 -13.44 20.00
N SER A 9 -17.08 -13.70 21.14
CA SER A 9 -16.60 -14.68 22.11
C SER A 9 -16.86 -16.09 21.59
N VAL A 10 -15.88 -16.97 21.73
CA VAL A 10 -16.00 -18.42 21.51
C VAL A 10 -15.87 -19.18 22.84
N ASN A 11 -16.47 -20.36 22.92
CA ASN A 11 -16.36 -21.22 24.09
C ASN A 11 -15.21 -22.25 23.92
N LEU A 12 -14.92 -23.00 24.99
CA LEU A 12 -13.85 -24.00 24.95
C LEU A 12 -14.15 -25.15 23.97
N THR A 13 -15.41 -25.56 23.85
CA THR A 13 -15.85 -26.62 22.95
C THR A 13 -15.57 -26.26 21.50
N ASP A 14 -15.85 -25.01 21.09
CA ASP A 14 -15.58 -24.51 19.75
C ASP A 14 -14.08 -24.57 19.43
N ILE A 15 -13.25 -24.14 20.39
CA ILE A 15 -11.78 -24.15 20.26
C ILE A 15 -11.26 -25.58 20.11
N LEU A 16 -11.75 -26.52 20.92
CA LEU A 16 -11.36 -27.92 20.86
C LEU A 16 -11.83 -28.59 19.56
N ALA A 17 -13.05 -28.31 19.11
CA ALA A 17 -13.57 -28.81 17.85
C ALA A 17 -12.74 -28.35 16.65
N ASN A 18 -12.40 -27.05 16.59
CA ASN A 18 -11.53 -26.54 15.53
C ASN A 18 -10.11 -27.13 15.60
N LYS A 19 -9.57 -27.38 16.79
CA LYS A 19 -8.27 -28.07 16.93
C LYS A 19 -8.31 -29.47 16.31
N THR A 20 -9.37 -30.24 16.54
CA THR A 20 -9.57 -31.55 15.92
C THR A 20 -9.68 -31.44 14.40
N GLN A 21 -10.48 -30.50 13.90
CA GLN A 21 -10.60 -30.26 12.45
C GLN A 21 -9.28 -29.82 11.81
N ARG A 22 -8.46 -29.02 12.52
CA ARG A 22 -7.14 -28.61 12.05
C ARG A 22 -6.19 -29.81 11.92
N VAL A 23 -6.23 -30.75 12.86
CA VAL A 23 -5.45 -32.01 12.75
C VAL A 23 -5.87 -32.79 11.51
N ALA A 24 -7.17 -32.90 11.23
CA ALA A 24 -7.66 -33.56 10.01
C ALA A 24 -7.18 -32.85 8.73
N ARG A 25 -7.30 -31.51 8.67
CA ARG A 25 -6.78 -30.70 7.55
C ARG A 25 -5.28 -30.90 7.32
N LEU A 26 -4.48 -30.90 8.40
CA LEU A 26 -3.03 -31.14 8.31
C LEU A 26 -2.70 -32.54 7.83
N HIS A 27 -3.49 -33.54 8.23
CA HIS A 27 -3.34 -34.91 7.75
C HIS A 27 -3.62 -35.02 6.25
N GLU A 28 -4.72 -34.42 5.76
CA GLU A 28 -5.05 -34.37 4.33
C GLU A 28 -3.95 -33.70 3.49
N VAL A 29 -3.42 -32.56 3.97
CA VAL A 29 -2.31 -31.86 3.31
C VAL A 29 -1.07 -32.73 3.24
N ARG A 30 -0.72 -33.43 4.32
CA ARG A 30 0.45 -34.34 4.34
C ARG A 30 0.28 -35.55 3.43
N GLN A 31 -0.93 -36.11 3.32
CA GLN A 31 -1.19 -37.18 2.34
C GLN A 31 -1.03 -36.70 0.91
N ARG A 32 -1.43 -35.45 0.63
CA ARG A 32 -1.26 -34.82 -0.68
C ARG A 32 0.21 -34.48 -0.98
N PHE A 33 0.99 -34.18 0.05
CA PHE A 33 2.37 -33.69 -0.05
C PHE A 33 3.30 -34.44 0.94
N PRO A 34 3.62 -35.72 0.68
CA PRO A 34 4.29 -36.59 1.65
C PRO A 34 5.77 -36.25 1.90
N ASP A 35 6.47 -35.73 0.89
CA ASP A 35 7.93 -35.55 0.92
C ASP A 35 8.39 -34.13 1.26
N VAL A 36 7.46 -33.24 1.60
CA VAL A 36 7.72 -31.81 1.81
C VAL A 36 7.20 -31.35 3.17
N THR A 37 7.83 -30.32 3.71
CA THR A 37 7.53 -29.86 5.07
C THR A 37 6.19 -29.14 5.12
N THR A 38 5.32 -29.60 6.03
CA THR A 38 4.03 -28.95 6.32
C THR A 38 4.20 -27.99 7.50
N ILE A 39 3.70 -26.77 7.33
CA ILE A 39 3.81 -25.67 8.29
C ILE A 39 2.39 -25.25 8.70
N SER A 40 2.07 -25.34 9.98
CA SER A 40 0.81 -24.88 10.56
C SER A 40 1.02 -23.52 11.23
N ILE A 41 0.22 -22.53 10.86
CA ILE A 41 0.36 -21.15 11.33
C ILE A 41 -0.94 -20.72 12.02
N THR A 42 -0.86 -20.38 13.30
CA THR A 42 -1.98 -19.85 14.09
C THR A 42 -1.52 -18.68 14.95
N LEU A 43 -2.43 -18.06 15.71
CA LEU A 43 -2.09 -17.02 16.68
C LEU A 43 -2.11 -17.54 18.11
N ASN A 44 -1.05 -17.22 18.85
CA ASN A 44 -0.91 -17.47 20.29
C ASN A 44 -1.54 -16.34 21.12
N ILE A 45 -2.85 -16.13 20.91
CA ILE A 45 -3.64 -15.09 21.59
C ILE A 45 -4.47 -15.74 22.70
N ALA A 46 -4.34 -15.23 23.93
CA ALA A 46 -5.12 -15.66 25.09
C ALA A 46 -6.53 -15.03 25.09
N GLY A 47 -7.45 -15.57 25.91
CA GLY A 47 -8.83 -15.07 26.04
C GLY A 47 -9.84 -15.77 25.13
N ASN A 48 -11.11 -15.39 25.26
CA ASN A 48 -12.28 -15.96 24.54
C ASN A 48 -12.62 -15.25 23.24
N ILE A 49 -12.04 -14.08 22.97
CA ILE A 49 -12.15 -13.41 21.66
C ILE A 49 -10.92 -13.83 20.85
N LYS A 50 -11.13 -14.69 19.86
CA LYS A 50 -10.05 -15.22 19.01
C LYS A 50 -9.99 -14.62 17.62
N ASN A 51 -11.04 -13.90 17.21
CA ASN A 51 -11.06 -13.23 15.92
C ASN A 51 -11.72 -11.84 16.04
N SER A 52 -11.12 -10.87 15.36
CA SER A 52 -11.50 -9.47 15.23
C SER A 52 -10.76 -8.91 14.02
N ARG A 53 -11.09 -7.69 13.57
CA ARG A 53 -10.33 -7.06 12.48
C ARG A 53 -8.87 -6.84 12.83
N GLN A 54 -8.59 -6.42 14.06
CA GLN A 54 -7.21 -6.23 14.52
C GLN A 54 -6.44 -7.56 14.51
N ILE A 55 -7.10 -8.66 14.88
CA ILE A 55 -6.51 -10.00 14.83
C ILE A 55 -6.26 -10.45 13.38
N GLN A 56 -7.18 -10.15 12.45
CA GLN A 56 -6.99 -10.43 11.03
C GLN A 56 -5.81 -9.62 10.45
N VAL A 57 -5.70 -8.34 10.78
CA VAL A 57 -4.55 -7.49 10.40
C VAL A 57 -3.23 -8.07 10.93
N ILE A 58 -3.20 -8.49 12.20
CA ILE A 58 -2.04 -9.15 12.79
C ILE A 58 -1.68 -10.39 11.96
N PHE A 59 -2.65 -11.27 11.73
CA PHE A 59 -2.45 -12.53 11.04
C PHE A 59 -1.94 -12.33 9.61
N GLN A 60 -2.64 -11.52 8.83
CA GLN A 60 -2.31 -11.27 7.43
C GLN A 60 -0.94 -10.62 7.27
N SER A 61 -0.57 -9.69 8.16
CA SER A 61 0.78 -9.10 8.19
C SER A 61 1.87 -10.17 8.40
N GLY A 62 1.62 -11.16 9.26
CA GLY A 62 2.55 -12.27 9.45
C GLY A 62 2.54 -13.26 8.29
N ILE A 63 1.39 -13.56 7.71
CA ILE A 63 1.24 -14.44 6.53
C ILE A 63 2.01 -13.89 5.33
N GLN A 64 1.91 -12.59 5.04
CA GLN A 64 2.68 -11.94 3.97
C GLN A 64 4.20 -12.13 4.18
N LYS A 65 4.68 -11.95 5.42
CA LYS A 65 6.10 -12.12 5.73
C LYS A 65 6.54 -13.58 5.70
N LEU A 66 5.71 -14.50 6.22
CA LEU A 66 5.96 -15.94 6.19
C LEU A 66 5.97 -16.47 4.75
N ALA A 67 5.09 -15.98 3.87
CA ALA A 67 5.06 -16.36 2.47
C ALA A 67 6.36 -15.96 1.74
N LYS A 68 6.94 -14.79 2.06
CA LYS A 68 8.26 -14.37 1.55
C LYS A 68 9.40 -15.24 2.11
N LEU A 69 9.31 -15.67 3.37
CA LEU A 69 10.35 -16.49 4.02
C LEU A 69 10.34 -17.96 3.57
N PHE A 70 9.16 -18.52 3.32
CA PHE A 70 8.99 -19.94 3.01
C PHE A 70 8.74 -20.23 1.53
N THR A 71 8.38 -19.21 0.74
CA THR A 71 8.02 -19.36 -0.69
C THR A 71 7.17 -20.61 -0.94
N PRO A 72 5.98 -20.70 -0.30
CA PRO A 72 5.24 -21.95 -0.27
C PRO A 72 4.78 -22.35 -1.66
N GLN A 73 5.01 -23.60 -2.04
CA GLN A 73 4.50 -24.17 -3.30
C GLN A 73 2.98 -24.40 -3.24
N TRP A 74 2.44 -24.51 -2.02
CA TRP A 74 1.01 -24.62 -1.77
C TRP A 74 0.67 -23.98 -0.42
N GLN A 75 -0.48 -23.30 -0.37
CA GLN A 75 -0.98 -22.69 0.85
C GLN A 75 -2.51 -22.65 0.89
N VAL A 76 -3.05 -22.68 2.10
CA VAL A 76 -4.46 -22.34 2.40
C VAL A 76 -4.50 -21.40 3.60
N ILE A 77 -5.36 -20.39 3.53
CA ILE A 77 -5.50 -19.35 4.56
C ILE A 77 -7.00 -19.23 4.90
N HIS A 78 -7.32 -19.28 6.19
CA HIS A 78 -8.67 -19.11 6.72
C HIS A 78 -8.69 -17.91 7.67
N LEU A 79 -9.13 -16.74 7.19
CA LEU A 79 -9.17 -15.50 7.99
C LEU A 79 -10.41 -15.40 8.89
N ASP A 80 -11.45 -16.18 8.60
CA ASP A 80 -12.81 -15.89 9.08
C ASP A 80 -13.25 -16.78 10.25
N PHE A 81 -12.44 -17.78 10.59
CA PHE A 81 -12.74 -18.71 11.68
C PHE A 81 -12.90 -17.96 12.99
N GLN A 82 -14.06 -18.12 13.65
CA GLN A 82 -14.34 -17.43 14.92
C GLN A 82 -13.34 -17.82 16.02
N THR A 83 -12.79 -19.03 15.95
CA THR A 83 -11.73 -19.57 16.82
C THR A 83 -10.34 -19.01 16.53
N GLY A 84 -10.24 -18.05 15.60
CA GLY A 84 -9.01 -17.37 15.20
C GLY A 84 -8.53 -17.79 13.82
N PRO A 85 -7.83 -16.89 13.12
CA PRO A 85 -7.35 -17.16 11.77
C PRO A 85 -6.25 -18.22 11.77
N GLU A 86 -6.19 -18.99 10.69
CA GLU A 86 -5.27 -20.11 10.52
C GLU A 86 -4.74 -20.18 9.08
N ALA A 87 -3.55 -20.74 8.91
CA ALA A 87 -3.01 -21.06 7.60
C ALA A 87 -2.17 -22.34 7.63
N ILE A 88 -2.10 -23.01 6.49
CA ILE A 88 -1.22 -24.16 6.27
C ILE A 88 -0.38 -23.85 5.04
N PHE A 89 0.94 -23.90 5.19
CA PHE A 89 1.88 -23.81 4.09
C PHE A 89 2.56 -25.15 3.85
N VAL A 90 2.94 -25.39 2.60
CA VAL A 90 3.81 -26.48 2.19
C VAL A 90 5.03 -25.86 1.52
N ALA A 91 6.21 -26.16 2.06
CA ALA A 91 7.47 -25.58 1.62
C ALA A 91 8.49 -26.68 1.29
N ASP A 92 9.22 -26.47 0.20
CA ASP A 92 10.30 -27.35 -0.25
C ASP A 92 11.60 -27.00 0.49
N ALA A 93 11.62 -27.31 1.78
CA ALA A 93 12.78 -27.15 2.67
C ALA A 93 12.72 -28.18 3.79
N ASP A 94 13.88 -28.57 4.34
CA ASP A 94 13.92 -29.54 5.43
C ASP A 94 13.29 -28.98 6.71
N ALA A 95 12.70 -29.86 7.51
CA ALA A 95 11.91 -29.46 8.68
C ALA A 95 12.73 -28.70 9.75
N ASN A 96 14.04 -28.99 9.87
CA ASN A 96 14.91 -28.30 10.83
C ASN A 96 15.19 -26.87 10.38
N THR A 97 15.48 -26.66 9.10
CA THR A 97 15.60 -25.34 8.49
C THR A 97 14.30 -24.56 8.64
N CYS A 98 13.15 -25.19 8.32
CA CYS A 98 11.86 -24.55 8.50
C CYS A 98 11.62 -24.12 9.96
N LYS A 99 12.02 -24.94 10.92
CA LYS A 99 11.84 -24.62 12.35
C LYS A 99 12.72 -23.47 12.81
N LYS A 100 13.98 -23.40 12.33
CA LYS A 100 14.86 -22.25 12.60
C LYS A 100 14.27 -20.97 12.00
N THR A 101 13.79 -21.01 10.76
CA THR A 101 13.14 -19.87 10.09
C THR A 101 11.89 -19.41 10.84
N ALA A 102 11.04 -20.35 11.28
CA ALA A 102 9.87 -20.07 12.10
C ALA A 102 10.22 -19.36 13.42
N VAL A 103 11.22 -19.85 14.16
CA VAL A 103 11.66 -19.23 15.41
C VAL A 103 12.31 -17.86 15.18
N ALA A 104 13.06 -17.70 14.09
CA ALA A 104 13.62 -16.40 13.70
C ALA A 104 12.50 -15.39 13.39
N PHE A 105 11.45 -15.80 12.68
CA PHE A 105 10.26 -14.99 12.45
C PHE A 105 9.58 -14.58 13.75
N GLU A 106 9.31 -15.54 14.64
CA GLU A 106 8.65 -15.30 15.94
C GLU A 106 9.45 -14.35 16.85
N THR A 107 10.77 -14.30 16.68
CA THR A 107 11.69 -13.44 17.46
C THR A 107 11.87 -12.06 16.85
N ASN A 108 12.07 -11.99 15.53
CA ASN A 108 12.53 -10.77 14.87
C ASN A 108 11.39 -9.94 14.26
N PHE A 109 10.22 -10.52 14.04
CA PHE A 109 9.07 -9.75 13.59
C PHE A 109 8.38 -9.06 14.77
N ALA A 110 8.01 -7.80 14.61
CA ALA A 110 7.35 -7.01 15.66
C ALA A 110 6.10 -7.67 16.24
N LEU A 111 5.31 -8.36 15.39
CA LEU A 111 4.15 -9.16 15.83
C LEU A 111 4.47 -10.65 16.01
N GLY A 112 5.71 -11.09 15.75
CA GLY A 112 6.10 -12.50 15.67
C GLY A 112 5.79 -13.29 16.94
N ARG A 113 5.91 -12.65 18.12
CA ARG A 113 5.56 -13.29 19.40
C ARG A 113 4.10 -13.70 19.52
N LEU A 114 3.21 -13.09 18.73
CA LEU A 114 1.78 -13.41 18.67
C LEU A 114 1.48 -14.61 17.79
N PHE A 115 2.45 -15.12 17.05
CA PHE A 115 2.29 -16.26 16.16
C PHE A 115 2.70 -17.56 16.84
N ASP A 116 2.10 -18.63 16.35
CA ASP A 116 2.46 -20.00 16.61
C ASP A 116 2.73 -20.68 15.27
N VAL A 117 4.02 -20.79 14.91
CA VAL A 117 4.46 -21.40 13.65
C VAL A 117 5.02 -22.79 13.93
N ASP A 118 4.16 -23.77 13.71
CA ASP A 118 4.42 -25.18 13.96
C ASP A 118 4.90 -25.89 12.70
N ILE A 119 5.98 -26.66 12.85
CA ILE A 119 6.56 -27.45 11.76
C ILE A 119 6.26 -28.91 12.03
N LEU A 120 5.62 -29.57 11.08
CA LEU A 120 5.31 -30.98 11.13
C LEU A 120 6.34 -31.77 10.32
N VAL A 121 6.88 -32.83 10.91
CA VAL A 121 7.77 -33.79 10.23
C VAL A 121 6.98 -34.94 9.60
N ALA A 122 7.67 -35.80 8.84
CA ALA A 122 7.07 -36.87 8.05
C ALA A 122 6.19 -37.85 8.85
N ASP A 123 6.46 -38.05 10.15
CA ASP A 123 5.65 -38.89 11.05
C ASP A 123 4.40 -38.18 11.62
N GLY A 124 4.27 -36.87 11.42
CA GLY A 124 3.17 -36.04 11.90
C GLY A 124 3.39 -35.42 13.27
N SER A 125 4.54 -35.68 13.89
CA SER A 125 4.93 -35.00 15.10
C SER A 125 5.36 -33.56 14.82
N HIS A 126 5.24 -32.71 15.85
CA HIS A 126 5.67 -31.32 15.79
C HIS A 126 7.13 -31.18 16.23
N LEU A 127 7.94 -30.44 15.47
CA LEU A 127 9.29 -30.10 15.92
C LEU A 127 9.23 -29.09 17.06
N SER A 128 9.78 -29.50 18.21
CA SER A 128 9.90 -28.66 19.38
C SER A 128 11.14 -27.76 19.30
N ARG A 129 11.10 -26.60 19.98
CA ARG A 129 12.28 -25.72 20.09
C ARG A 129 13.43 -26.39 20.83
N THR A 130 13.12 -27.20 21.85
CA THR A 130 14.11 -27.91 22.68
C THR A 130 14.91 -28.94 21.90
N THR A 131 14.29 -29.62 20.93
CA THR A 131 14.96 -30.60 20.08
C THR A 131 16.10 -29.97 19.27
N LEU A 132 16.03 -28.66 18.99
CA LEU A 132 17.02 -27.92 18.21
C LEU A 132 17.87 -26.95 19.04
N GLY A 133 17.81 -27.04 20.38
CA GLY A 133 18.55 -26.12 21.27
C GLY A 133 18.12 -24.65 21.13
N LEU A 134 16.90 -24.39 20.66
CA LEU A 134 16.40 -23.03 20.41
C LEU A 134 15.77 -22.41 21.67
N PRO A 135 15.81 -21.08 21.83
CA PRO A 135 15.32 -20.39 23.01
C PRO A 135 13.81 -20.60 23.26
N HIS A 136 13.45 -20.72 24.54
CA HIS A 136 12.06 -20.85 24.97
C HIS A 136 11.25 -19.56 24.74
N ARG A 137 9.91 -19.69 24.66
CA ARG A 137 9.02 -18.52 24.63
C ARG A 137 9.05 -17.80 25.97
N THR A 138 9.21 -16.48 25.90
CA THR A 138 9.14 -15.57 27.04
C THR A 138 7.71 -15.06 27.24
N CYS A 139 7.33 -14.84 28.49
CA CYS A 139 6.03 -14.33 28.91
C CYS A 139 5.82 -12.92 28.36
N TYR A 140 4.60 -12.60 27.90
CA TYR A 140 4.26 -11.27 27.42
C TYR A 140 4.38 -10.18 28.50
N VAL A 141 4.21 -10.55 29.77
CA VAL A 141 4.14 -9.59 30.88
C VAL A 141 5.48 -9.39 31.57
N CYS A 142 6.18 -10.47 31.94
CA CYS A 142 7.40 -10.39 32.77
C CYS A 142 8.70 -10.84 32.06
N GLY A 143 8.63 -11.40 30.85
CA GLY A 143 9.82 -11.91 30.16
C GLY A 143 10.33 -13.29 30.64
N ASP A 144 9.86 -13.79 31.79
CA ASP A 144 10.17 -15.17 32.26
C ASP A 144 9.67 -16.25 31.28
N LEU A 145 9.97 -17.53 31.54
CA LEU A 145 9.45 -18.65 30.74
C LEU A 145 7.90 -18.65 30.68
N ALA A 146 7.35 -18.51 29.48
CA ALA A 146 5.90 -18.41 29.25
C ALA A 146 5.14 -19.63 29.78
N LYS A 147 5.70 -20.84 29.60
CA LYS A 147 5.08 -22.10 30.06
C LYS A 147 4.93 -22.16 31.58
N VAL A 148 5.88 -21.59 32.32
CA VAL A 148 5.83 -21.52 33.79
C VAL A 148 4.72 -20.57 34.22
N CYS A 149 4.71 -19.35 33.65
CA CYS A 149 3.70 -18.33 33.97
C CYS A 149 2.28 -18.77 33.65
N ALA A 150 2.08 -19.48 32.52
CA ALA A 150 0.78 -20.00 32.12
C ALA A 150 0.29 -21.09 33.07
N ARG A 151 1.15 -22.04 33.45
CA ARG A 151 0.81 -23.13 34.38
C ARG A 151 0.47 -22.61 35.78
N SER A 152 1.23 -21.62 36.26
CA SER A 152 1.02 -21.04 37.59
C SER A 152 -0.03 -19.92 37.60
N GLN A 153 -0.64 -19.59 36.45
CA GLN A 153 -1.53 -18.44 36.27
C GLN A 153 -0.96 -17.15 36.90
N LYS A 154 0.35 -16.90 36.72
CA LYS A 154 1.10 -15.84 37.41
C LYS A 154 0.53 -14.43 37.19
N HIS A 155 -0.15 -14.20 36.06
CA HIS A 155 -0.64 -12.89 35.67
C HIS A 155 -2.15 -12.92 35.41
N PRO A 156 -2.90 -11.91 35.89
CA PRO A 156 -4.32 -11.80 35.57
C PRO A 156 -4.52 -11.49 34.08
N TRP A 157 -5.70 -11.86 33.57
CA TRP A 157 -6.06 -11.66 32.16
C TRP A 157 -5.86 -10.21 31.68
N ILE A 158 -6.18 -9.22 32.52
CA ILE A 158 -6.03 -7.80 32.19
C ILE A 158 -4.57 -7.43 31.86
N ALA A 159 -3.60 -8.01 32.55
CA ALA A 159 -2.17 -7.76 32.32
C ALA A 159 -1.71 -8.39 31.00
N ILE A 160 -2.16 -9.61 30.71
CA ILE A 160 -1.89 -10.30 29.44
C ILE A 160 -2.49 -9.48 28.28
N ARG A 161 -3.76 -9.08 28.39
CA ARG A 161 -4.44 -8.24 27.39
C ARG A 161 -3.66 -6.95 27.11
N LYS A 162 -3.26 -6.23 28.16
CA LYS A 162 -2.49 -4.98 28.04
C LYS A 162 -1.15 -5.20 27.32
N ALA A 163 -0.47 -6.31 27.59
CA ALA A 163 0.78 -6.66 26.92
C ALA A 163 0.57 -6.97 25.43
N LEU A 164 -0.48 -7.70 25.07
CA LEU A 164 -0.84 -7.99 23.67
C LEU A 164 -1.22 -6.70 22.91
N ASP A 165 -2.04 -5.84 23.53
CA ASP A 165 -2.40 -4.53 22.96
C ASP A 165 -1.16 -3.66 22.74
N ALA A 166 -0.20 -3.66 23.68
CA ALA A 166 1.04 -2.89 23.54
C ALA A 166 1.90 -3.36 22.35
N ILE A 167 2.01 -4.68 22.12
CA ILE A 167 2.71 -5.24 20.96
C ILE A 167 2.05 -4.77 19.66
N TYR A 168 0.73 -4.89 19.56
CA TYR A 168 -0.02 -4.47 18.38
C TYR A 168 0.08 -2.96 18.14
N LEU A 169 -0.13 -2.14 19.16
CA LEU A 169 -0.06 -0.67 19.03
C LEU A 169 1.35 -0.19 18.68
N GLY A 170 2.39 -0.87 19.18
CA GLY A 170 3.76 -0.61 18.79
C GLY A 170 4.00 -0.88 17.31
N TYR A 171 3.53 -2.03 16.81
CA TYR A 171 3.57 -2.35 15.38
C TYR A 171 2.80 -1.34 14.53
N VAL A 172 1.55 -1.05 14.88
CA VAL A 172 0.69 -0.11 14.13
C VAL A 172 1.32 1.27 14.03
N ARG A 173 1.98 1.75 15.11
CA ARG A 173 2.68 3.03 15.09
C ARG A 173 3.83 3.05 14.09
N GLN A 174 4.69 2.02 14.12
CA GLN A 174 5.83 1.91 13.21
C GLN A 174 5.39 1.72 11.75
N ASP A 175 4.36 0.90 11.52
CA ASP A 175 3.79 0.71 10.19
C ASP A 175 3.19 2.04 9.69
N LYS A 176 2.35 2.71 10.49
CA LYS A 176 1.80 4.04 10.16
C LYS A 176 2.88 5.04 9.75
N GLU A 177 3.94 5.16 10.54
CA GLU A 177 5.06 6.06 10.24
C GLU A 177 5.72 5.72 8.90
N LYS A 178 5.95 4.44 8.61
CA LYS A 178 6.49 3.97 7.33
C LYS A 178 5.59 4.35 6.15
N TRP A 179 4.28 4.13 6.27
CA TRP A 179 3.31 4.44 5.21
C TRP A 179 3.25 5.94 4.94
N VAL A 180 3.08 6.74 5.99
CA VAL A 180 3.03 8.21 5.91
C VAL A 180 4.33 8.75 5.32
N SER A 181 5.49 8.29 5.82
CA SER A 181 6.79 8.70 5.28
C SER A 181 6.95 8.34 3.80
N SER A 182 6.46 7.17 3.37
CA SER A 182 6.53 6.75 1.96
C SER A 182 5.67 7.63 1.05
N ALA A 183 4.48 8.04 1.51
CA ALA A 183 3.62 8.98 0.79
C ALA A 183 4.31 10.34 0.61
N ILE A 184 4.84 10.91 1.69
CA ILE A 184 5.59 12.18 1.62
C ILE A 184 6.82 12.06 0.73
N ARG A 185 7.60 10.99 0.88
CA ARG A 185 8.79 10.73 0.04
C ARG A 185 8.43 10.63 -1.44
N ALA A 186 7.30 10.02 -1.79
CA ALA A 186 6.87 9.93 -3.18
C ALA A 186 6.61 11.31 -3.80
N MET A 187 5.96 12.21 -3.05
CA MET A 187 5.72 13.59 -3.48
C MET A 187 7.04 14.36 -3.60
N LEU A 188 7.96 14.21 -2.64
CA LEU A 188 9.27 14.86 -2.68
C LEU A 188 10.16 14.32 -3.82
N TYR A 189 10.08 13.02 -4.13
CA TYR A 189 10.82 12.43 -5.23
C TYR A 189 10.31 12.94 -6.57
N GLU A 190 9.00 13.08 -6.75
CA GLU A 190 8.43 13.67 -7.96
C GLU A 190 8.97 15.09 -8.19
N VAL A 191 8.90 15.98 -7.20
CA VAL A 191 9.38 17.36 -7.38
C VAL A 191 10.88 17.43 -7.63
N SER A 192 11.65 16.45 -7.14
CA SER A 192 13.11 16.42 -7.28
C SER A 192 13.63 15.92 -8.63
N VAL A 193 12.78 15.35 -9.50
CA VAL A 193 13.20 14.92 -10.85
C VAL A 193 13.54 16.16 -11.67
N THR A 194 14.65 16.15 -12.40
CA THR A 194 15.09 17.30 -13.22
C THR A 194 15.94 16.88 -14.44
N PRO A 195 15.81 17.56 -15.59
CA PRO A 195 14.76 18.53 -15.92
C PRO A 195 13.40 17.85 -16.14
N LYS A 196 12.30 18.48 -15.74
CA LYS A 196 10.93 18.00 -16.04
C LYS A 196 10.19 18.96 -16.97
N PRO A 197 9.88 18.58 -18.22
CA PRO A 197 9.32 19.50 -19.20
C PRO A 197 8.08 20.28 -18.72
N GLY A 198 8.24 21.59 -18.52
CA GLY A 198 7.17 22.51 -18.14
C GLY A 198 6.63 22.38 -16.71
N LEU A 199 7.16 21.42 -15.93
CA LEU A 199 6.78 21.18 -14.54
C LEU A 199 7.79 21.86 -13.59
N VAL A 200 7.35 22.09 -12.35
CA VAL A 200 8.24 22.60 -11.30
C VAL A 200 9.27 21.54 -10.91
N ASP A 201 10.53 21.93 -10.84
CA ASP A 201 11.64 21.09 -10.38
C ASP A 201 12.71 21.92 -9.65
N PRO A 202 13.82 21.34 -9.13
CA PRO A 202 14.83 22.11 -8.41
C PRO A 202 15.60 23.12 -9.27
N SER A 203 15.53 23.01 -10.59
CA SER A 203 16.23 23.88 -11.55
C SER A 203 15.35 25.01 -12.09
N SER A 204 14.02 24.85 -12.03
CA SER A 204 13.07 25.76 -12.67
C SER A 204 11.67 25.72 -12.02
N GLN A 205 10.94 26.84 -12.13
CA GLN A 205 9.49 26.88 -11.86
C GLN A 205 8.67 26.26 -13.01
N GLY A 206 9.32 25.78 -14.07
CA GLY A 206 8.65 25.27 -15.26
C GLY A 206 7.77 26.35 -15.89
N SER A 207 6.58 25.94 -16.34
CA SER A 207 5.58 26.86 -16.89
C SER A 207 4.72 27.53 -15.81
N HIS A 208 5.24 27.72 -14.60
CA HIS A 208 4.53 28.34 -13.49
C HIS A 208 5.24 29.62 -13.04
N GLN A 209 4.46 30.55 -12.48
CA GLN A 209 4.97 31.80 -11.90
C GLN A 209 4.60 31.95 -10.41
N ASP A 210 3.77 31.04 -9.91
CA ASP A 210 3.12 31.06 -8.61
C ASP A 210 3.69 29.99 -7.66
N MET A 211 4.56 29.11 -8.13
CA MET A 211 5.09 27.98 -7.37
C MET A 211 6.54 27.65 -7.75
N ASP A 212 7.28 27.13 -6.77
CA ASP A 212 8.64 26.61 -6.93
C ASP A 212 8.81 25.30 -6.15
N ALA A 213 10.00 24.69 -6.25
CA ALA A 213 10.28 23.42 -5.59
C ALA A 213 10.12 23.48 -4.05
N PHE A 214 10.41 24.62 -3.42
CA PHE A 214 10.28 24.77 -1.97
C PHE A 214 8.80 24.80 -1.55
N LEU A 215 7.95 25.49 -2.32
CA LEU A 215 6.51 25.49 -2.07
C LEU A 215 5.90 24.08 -2.20
N PHE A 216 6.41 23.27 -3.13
CA PHE A 216 6.05 21.85 -3.23
C PHE A 216 6.51 21.05 -1.99
N MET A 217 7.73 21.28 -1.49
CA MET A 217 8.22 20.61 -0.28
C MET A 217 7.35 20.95 0.94
N ASP A 218 7.04 22.23 1.14
CA ASP A 218 6.16 22.70 2.22
C ASP A 218 4.76 22.10 2.09
N SER A 219 4.24 22.05 0.87
CA SER A 219 2.96 21.44 0.57
C SER A 219 2.92 19.93 0.83
N ALA A 220 3.99 19.20 0.53
CA ALA A 220 4.05 17.77 0.82
C ALA A 220 4.07 17.54 2.34
N LEU A 221 4.92 18.27 3.07
CA LEU A 221 5.06 18.15 4.52
C LEU A 221 3.77 18.49 5.27
N SER A 222 2.98 19.47 4.82
CA SER A 222 1.71 19.83 5.46
C SER A 222 0.65 18.72 5.40
N LEU A 223 0.80 17.74 4.49
CA LEU A 223 -0.11 16.62 4.31
C LEU A 223 0.22 15.41 5.19
N GLN A 224 1.23 15.49 6.08
CA GLN A 224 1.59 14.39 6.97
C GLN A 224 0.42 13.95 7.87
N ALA A 225 -0.32 14.91 8.43
CA ALA A 225 -1.50 14.64 9.26
C ALA A 225 -2.61 13.95 8.47
N TYR A 226 -2.85 14.40 7.23
CA TYR A 226 -3.83 13.79 6.33
C TYR A 226 -3.55 12.30 6.09
N PHE A 227 -2.33 11.92 5.70
CA PHE A 227 -1.98 10.51 5.50
C PHE A 227 -2.04 9.70 6.81
N SER A 228 -1.72 10.33 7.94
CA SER A 228 -1.88 9.74 9.26
C SER A 228 -3.35 9.38 9.54
N ASP A 229 -4.28 10.27 9.21
CA ASP A 229 -5.71 10.06 9.44
C ASP A 229 -6.28 9.01 8.47
N LEU A 230 -5.86 9.06 7.20
CA LEU A 230 -6.21 8.03 6.21
C LEU A 230 -5.79 6.64 6.67
N TYR A 231 -4.61 6.51 7.27
CA TYR A 231 -4.10 5.23 7.76
C TYR A 231 -5.01 4.67 8.87
N ASP A 232 -5.37 5.51 9.84
CA ASP A 232 -6.22 5.11 10.97
C ASP A 232 -7.64 4.74 10.52
N ILE A 233 -8.20 5.50 9.56
CA ILE A 233 -9.51 5.22 8.95
C ILE A 233 -9.48 3.87 8.20
N SER A 234 -8.42 3.62 7.44
CA SER A 234 -8.37 2.51 6.48
C SER A 234 -8.01 1.17 7.12
N LEU A 235 -7.11 1.14 8.13
CA LEU A 235 -6.53 -0.09 8.71
C LEU A 235 -7.55 -1.06 9.32
N SER A 236 -8.73 -0.58 9.73
CA SER A 236 -9.78 -1.42 10.33
C SER A 236 -11.18 -1.05 9.85
N TRP A 237 -11.26 -0.54 8.62
CA TRP A 237 -12.50 0.03 8.06
C TRP A 237 -13.67 -0.96 8.11
N PRO A 238 -14.85 -0.57 8.66
CA PRO A 238 -15.92 -1.52 8.90
C PRO A 238 -16.94 -1.76 7.82
N LYS A 239 -17.05 -0.82 6.92
CA LYS A 239 -18.19 -0.69 6.02
C LYS A 239 -17.76 -1.10 4.62
N SER A 240 -18.61 -0.85 3.63
CA SER A 240 -18.28 -1.07 2.23
C SER A 240 -17.16 -0.12 1.77
N LEU A 241 -16.44 -0.51 0.71
CA LEU A 241 -15.38 0.28 0.09
C LEU A 241 -15.88 1.65 -0.46
N PRO A 242 -17.07 1.78 -1.06
CA PRO A 242 -17.61 3.09 -1.41
C PRO A 242 -17.82 4.04 -0.22
N LYS A 243 -18.16 3.50 0.96
CA LYS A 243 -18.24 4.31 2.18
C LYS A 243 -16.86 4.70 2.71
N LEU A 244 -15.83 3.87 2.47
CA LEU A 244 -14.44 4.26 2.77
C LEU A 244 -14.06 5.46 1.89
N PHE A 245 -14.38 5.42 0.59
CA PHE A 245 -14.12 6.55 -0.31
C PHE A 245 -14.79 7.84 0.16
N GLN A 246 -16.05 7.77 0.61
CA GLN A 246 -16.77 8.94 1.15
C GLN A 246 -16.02 9.56 2.34
N GLU A 247 -15.60 8.74 3.30
CA GLU A 247 -14.86 9.20 4.48
C GLU A 247 -13.53 9.86 4.11
N ILE A 248 -12.74 9.21 3.25
CA ILE A 248 -11.41 9.75 2.86
C ILE A 248 -11.54 10.97 1.94
N ARG A 249 -12.67 11.13 1.24
CA ARG A 249 -12.98 12.32 0.44
C ARG A 249 -13.24 13.53 1.34
N GLU A 250 -13.92 13.34 2.47
CA GLU A 250 -14.10 14.40 3.48
C GLU A 250 -12.75 14.82 4.08
N GLU A 251 -11.88 13.87 4.42
CA GLU A 251 -10.52 14.19 4.86
C GLU A 251 -9.68 14.84 3.75
N GLY A 252 -9.87 14.43 2.49
CA GLY A 252 -9.21 15.03 1.33
C GLY A 252 -9.57 16.51 1.16
N ILE A 253 -10.83 16.90 1.40
CA ILE A 253 -11.25 18.30 1.35
C ILE A 253 -10.54 19.14 2.43
N LYS A 254 -10.41 18.60 3.65
CA LYS A 254 -9.64 19.27 4.72
C LYS A 254 -8.16 19.39 4.33
N ALA A 255 -7.60 18.33 3.75
CA ALA A 255 -6.23 18.31 3.27
C ALA A 255 -5.98 19.34 2.15
N GLU A 256 -6.93 19.52 1.22
CA GLU A 256 -6.87 20.57 0.21
C GLU A 256 -6.82 21.97 0.86
N THR A 257 -7.62 22.21 1.89
CA THR A 257 -7.59 23.49 2.62
C THR A 257 -6.26 23.70 3.35
N THR A 258 -5.74 22.67 4.03
CA THR A 258 -4.42 22.71 4.67
C THR A 258 -3.33 23.03 3.66
N MET A 259 -3.31 22.31 2.53
CA MET A 259 -2.38 22.55 1.43
C MET A 259 -2.48 23.99 0.93
N LEU A 260 -3.68 24.48 0.58
CA LEU A 260 -3.87 25.85 0.10
C LEU A 260 -3.41 26.89 1.12
N ASN A 261 -3.67 26.70 2.41
CA ASN A 261 -3.24 27.65 3.43
C ASN A 261 -1.70 27.67 3.58
N THR A 262 -1.05 26.50 3.47
CA THR A 262 0.41 26.41 3.46
C THR A 262 1.01 27.07 2.23
N THR A 263 0.35 26.95 1.08
CA THR A 263 0.88 27.41 -0.22
C THR A 263 0.36 28.76 -0.67
N GLN A 264 -0.13 29.61 0.25
CA GLN A 264 -0.66 30.94 -0.08
C GLN A 264 -1.75 30.89 -1.18
N HIS A 265 -2.61 29.89 -1.11
CA HIS A 265 -3.69 29.54 -2.03
C HIS A 265 -3.27 29.07 -3.43
N VAL A 266 -2.01 28.68 -3.60
CA VAL A 266 -1.49 28.10 -4.83
C VAL A 266 -1.78 26.61 -4.89
N ASN A 267 -2.30 26.14 -6.03
CA ASN A 267 -2.63 24.73 -6.22
C ASN A 267 -1.40 23.89 -6.62
N THR A 268 -0.77 23.24 -5.64
CA THR A 268 0.40 22.37 -5.82
C THR A 268 0.03 20.89 -5.97
N HIS A 269 -0.69 20.33 -4.98
CA HIS A 269 -0.88 18.88 -4.84
C HIS A 269 -2.36 18.44 -4.79
N LYS A 270 -3.31 19.24 -5.28
CA LYS A 270 -4.73 18.86 -5.25
C LYS A 270 -5.02 17.53 -5.97
N GLY A 271 -4.39 17.29 -7.11
CA GLY A 271 -4.54 16.04 -7.85
C GLY A 271 -3.90 14.84 -7.14
N ALA A 272 -2.73 15.06 -6.53
CA ALA A 272 -2.07 14.08 -5.66
C ALA A 272 -2.90 13.75 -4.40
N ILE A 273 -3.50 14.72 -3.71
CA ILE A 273 -4.37 14.47 -2.54
C ILE A 273 -5.48 13.48 -2.90
N PHE A 274 -6.14 13.69 -4.04
CA PHE A 274 -7.16 12.76 -4.53
C PHE A 274 -6.58 11.38 -4.86
N SER A 275 -5.60 11.34 -5.77
CA SER A 275 -5.12 10.09 -6.38
C SER A 275 -4.31 9.25 -5.39
N LEU A 276 -3.36 9.88 -4.68
CA LEU A 276 -2.54 9.22 -3.68
C LEU A 276 -3.37 8.88 -2.44
N GLY A 277 -4.33 9.72 -2.04
CA GLY A 277 -5.24 9.42 -0.93
C GLY A 277 -6.03 8.14 -1.15
N ILE A 278 -6.61 7.96 -2.36
CA ILE A 278 -7.29 6.72 -2.76
C ILE A 278 -6.35 5.52 -2.71
N LEU A 279 -5.20 5.63 -3.39
CA LEU A 279 -4.24 4.53 -3.48
C LEU A 279 -3.71 4.14 -2.09
N PHE A 280 -3.38 5.12 -1.26
CA PHE A 280 -2.92 4.95 0.11
C PHE A 280 -3.96 4.21 0.94
N SER A 281 -5.22 4.68 0.95
CA SER A 281 -6.29 4.06 1.71
C SER A 281 -6.61 2.64 1.24
N ALA A 282 -6.66 2.41 -0.07
CA ALA A 282 -6.85 1.07 -0.64
C ALA A 282 -5.70 0.12 -0.25
N SER A 283 -4.46 0.60 -0.26
CA SER A 283 -3.27 -0.18 0.09
C SER A 283 -3.22 -0.53 1.57
N VAL A 284 -3.59 0.39 2.46
CA VAL A 284 -3.73 0.11 3.89
C VAL A 284 -4.92 -0.84 4.14
N TYR A 285 -6.04 -0.67 3.44
CA TYR A 285 -7.19 -1.56 3.54
C TYR A 285 -6.87 -2.99 3.09
N GLN A 286 -6.02 -3.16 2.07
CA GLN A 286 -5.59 -4.46 1.56
C GLN A 286 -4.99 -5.37 2.65
N LYS A 287 -4.43 -4.81 3.72
CA LYS A 287 -3.94 -5.58 4.88
C LYS A 287 -5.00 -6.39 5.62
N GLN A 288 -6.28 -6.19 5.31
CA GLN A 288 -7.43 -6.87 5.92
C GLN A 288 -8.09 -7.91 5.01
N VAL A 289 -7.77 -7.92 3.72
CA VAL A 289 -8.49 -8.71 2.71
C VAL A 289 -7.52 -9.37 1.74
N ALA A 290 -7.91 -10.53 1.21
CA ALA A 290 -7.16 -11.24 0.18
C ALA A 290 -7.57 -10.77 -1.24
N LEU A 291 -7.61 -9.46 -1.47
CA LEU A 291 -7.93 -8.86 -2.78
C LEU A 291 -6.71 -8.15 -3.37
N LYS A 292 -6.64 -8.08 -4.70
CA LYS A 292 -5.59 -7.28 -5.36
C LYS A 292 -5.92 -5.79 -5.22
N LEU A 293 -4.89 -4.96 -5.19
CA LEU A 293 -5.04 -3.54 -4.98
C LEU A 293 -5.91 -2.84 -6.06
N PRO A 294 -5.75 -3.10 -7.37
CA PRO A 294 -6.65 -2.56 -8.39
C PRO A 294 -8.11 -2.95 -8.17
N GLU A 295 -8.39 -4.19 -7.75
CA GLU A 295 -9.75 -4.67 -7.47
C GLU A 295 -10.40 -3.89 -6.32
N ILE A 296 -9.62 -3.61 -5.26
CA ILE A 296 -10.07 -2.79 -4.13
C ILE A 296 -10.42 -1.38 -4.60
N ILE A 297 -9.58 -0.77 -5.44
CA ILE A 297 -9.78 0.58 -5.96
C ILE A 297 -11.03 0.65 -6.85
N CYS A 298 -11.20 -0.31 -7.78
CA CYS A 298 -12.41 -0.41 -8.61
C CYS A 298 -13.68 -0.50 -7.76
N GLN A 299 -13.68 -1.35 -6.72
CA GLN A 299 -14.83 -1.48 -5.81
C GLN A 299 -15.06 -0.23 -4.96
N MET A 300 -13.99 0.44 -4.53
CA MET A 300 -14.01 1.69 -3.76
C MET A 300 -14.63 2.83 -4.56
N LEU A 301 -14.35 2.89 -5.86
CA LEU A 301 -14.75 3.98 -6.74
C LEU A 301 -15.91 3.65 -7.67
N ALA A 302 -16.55 2.49 -7.51
CA ALA A 302 -17.63 2.04 -8.39
C ALA A 302 -18.74 3.11 -8.55
N GLY A 303 -18.95 3.57 -9.79
CA GLY A 303 -19.92 4.59 -10.17
C GLY A 303 -19.45 6.02 -9.89
N LEU A 304 -18.14 6.25 -9.69
CA LEU A 304 -17.59 7.57 -9.42
C LEU A 304 -17.83 8.51 -10.60
N THR A 305 -17.41 8.15 -11.81
CA THR A 305 -17.54 9.05 -12.97
C THR A 305 -19.00 9.32 -13.28
N GLN A 306 -19.87 8.31 -13.18
CA GLN A 306 -21.30 8.50 -13.34
C GLN A 306 -21.85 9.52 -12.34
N ARG A 307 -21.53 9.42 -11.04
CA ARG A 307 -22.03 10.34 -10.00
C ARG A 307 -21.44 11.75 -10.10
N ASP A 308 -20.13 11.85 -10.33
CA ASP A 308 -19.45 13.15 -10.38
C ASP A 308 -19.76 13.91 -11.68
N PHE A 309 -20.27 13.24 -12.72
CA PHE A 309 -20.64 13.84 -14.01
C PHE A 309 -22.15 13.75 -14.34
N SER A 310 -23.01 13.32 -13.40
CA SER A 310 -24.46 13.17 -13.68
C SER A 310 -25.27 14.46 -13.62
N ASP A 311 -24.80 15.50 -12.91
CA ASP A 311 -25.55 16.76 -12.79
C ASP A 311 -24.63 17.99 -12.80
N PHE A 312 -24.55 18.63 -13.97
CA PHE A 312 -23.87 19.92 -14.16
C PHE A 312 -24.84 21.11 -14.12
N THR A 313 -26.16 20.85 -14.07
CA THR A 313 -27.19 21.88 -14.32
C THR A 313 -27.23 22.96 -13.25
N ASN A 314 -26.77 22.66 -12.03
CA ASN A 314 -26.75 23.60 -10.90
C ASN A 314 -25.34 23.97 -10.41
N LYS A 315 -24.27 23.53 -11.10
CA LYS A 315 -22.89 23.70 -10.62
C LYS A 315 -22.14 24.73 -11.47
N HIS A 316 -22.04 25.94 -10.95
CA HIS A 316 -21.24 27.01 -11.56
C HIS A 316 -20.33 27.70 -10.52
N PRO A 317 -19.03 27.89 -10.83
CA PRO A 317 -18.33 27.48 -12.05
C PRO A 317 -17.99 25.97 -12.09
N LEU A 318 -17.91 25.41 -13.30
CA LEU A 318 -17.41 24.05 -13.53
C LEU A 318 -15.89 23.98 -13.41
N THR A 319 -15.36 22.85 -12.94
CA THR A 319 -13.93 22.59 -12.93
C THR A 319 -13.41 22.30 -14.35
N ALA A 320 -12.10 22.50 -14.58
CA ALA A 320 -11.50 22.23 -15.89
C ALA A 320 -11.73 20.78 -16.38
N GLY A 321 -11.67 19.79 -15.47
CA GLY A 321 -11.93 18.40 -15.82
C GLY A 321 -13.40 18.13 -16.20
N GLU A 322 -14.35 18.82 -15.57
CA GLU A 322 -15.78 18.71 -15.93
C GLU A 322 -16.06 19.35 -17.29
N ASN A 323 -15.45 20.50 -17.58
CA ASN A 323 -15.53 21.12 -18.91
C ASN A 323 -14.95 20.18 -19.98
N GLN A 324 -13.78 19.58 -19.75
CA GLN A 324 -13.18 18.65 -20.70
C GLN A 324 -13.97 17.35 -20.86
N PHE A 325 -14.63 16.86 -19.82
CA PHE A 325 -15.56 15.74 -19.93
C PHE A 325 -16.73 16.09 -20.85
N LEU A 326 -17.33 17.27 -20.69
CA LEU A 326 -18.42 17.75 -21.55
C LEU A 326 -17.98 17.98 -23.00
N THR A 327 -16.78 18.52 -23.23
CA THR A 327 -16.29 18.84 -24.58
C THR A 327 -15.74 17.62 -25.32
N TYR A 328 -15.03 16.73 -24.64
CA TYR A 328 -14.21 15.67 -25.28
C TYR A 328 -14.52 14.26 -24.78
N GLY A 329 -15.41 14.08 -23.81
CA GLY A 329 -15.65 12.78 -23.15
C GLY A 329 -14.46 12.30 -22.29
N ILE A 330 -13.52 13.19 -21.97
CA ILE A 330 -12.31 12.84 -21.21
C ILE A 330 -12.64 12.85 -19.72
N THR A 331 -12.56 11.68 -19.09
CA THR A 331 -12.81 11.51 -17.65
C THR A 331 -11.64 11.96 -16.77
N GLY A 332 -10.45 12.10 -17.35
CA GLY A 332 -9.20 12.40 -16.64
C GLY A 332 -8.88 11.40 -15.53
N VAL A 333 -8.21 11.88 -14.48
CA VAL A 333 -7.76 11.07 -13.34
C VAL A 333 -8.88 10.33 -12.62
N ARG A 334 -10.12 10.83 -12.65
CA ARG A 334 -11.28 10.15 -12.03
C ARG A 334 -11.59 8.83 -12.73
N GLY A 335 -11.56 8.82 -14.07
CA GLY A 335 -11.78 7.60 -14.83
C GLY A 335 -10.60 6.64 -14.78
N GLU A 336 -9.37 7.16 -14.69
CA GLU A 336 -8.18 6.34 -14.45
C GLU A 336 -8.27 5.65 -13.08
N ALA A 337 -8.63 6.40 -12.04
CA ALA A 337 -8.83 5.88 -10.70
C ALA A 337 -9.97 4.84 -10.65
N GLU A 338 -11.13 5.12 -11.25
CA GLU A 338 -12.27 4.18 -11.25
C GLU A 338 -11.95 2.84 -11.93
N LYS A 339 -11.02 2.83 -12.89
CA LYS A 339 -10.50 1.60 -13.53
C LYS A 339 -9.39 0.91 -12.72
N GLY A 340 -9.04 1.43 -11.55
CA GLY A 340 -8.01 0.87 -10.68
C GLY A 340 -6.58 1.29 -11.03
N PHE A 341 -6.39 2.43 -11.71
CA PHE A 341 -5.10 2.96 -12.17
C PHE A 341 -4.29 2.00 -13.09
N PRO A 342 -4.85 1.49 -14.20
CA PRO A 342 -4.15 0.59 -15.11
C PRO A 342 -2.80 1.15 -15.61
N VAL A 343 -2.69 2.46 -15.88
CA VAL A 343 -1.42 3.06 -16.31
C VAL A 343 -0.34 2.92 -15.23
N VAL A 344 -0.72 3.00 -13.95
CA VAL A 344 0.22 2.84 -12.84
C VAL A 344 0.63 1.38 -12.68
N PHE A 345 -0.35 0.46 -12.60
CA PHE A 345 -0.09 -0.95 -12.27
C PHE A 345 0.47 -1.76 -13.44
N ASP A 346 -0.06 -1.57 -14.64
CA ASP A 346 0.24 -2.42 -15.79
C ASP A 346 1.40 -1.87 -16.63
N LEU A 347 1.70 -0.58 -16.52
CA LEU A 347 2.72 0.09 -17.34
C LEU A 347 3.84 0.75 -16.50
N ALA A 348 3.51 1.78 -15.71
CA ALA A 348 4.51 2.65 -15.11
C ALA A 348 5.35 1.97 -14.02
N LEU A 349 4.72 1.22 -13.10
CA LEU A 349 5.43 0.53 -12.03
C LEU A 349 6.34 -0.60 -12.57
N PRO A 350 5.87 -1.49 -13.47
CA PRO A 350 6.77 -2.45 -14.13
C PRO A 350 7.91 -1.78 -14.89
N TYR A 351 7.64 -0.67 -15.57
CA TYR A 351 8.66 0.07 -16.32
C TYR A 351 9.74 0.65 -15.38
N LEU A 352 9.32 1.36 -14.32
CA LEU A 352 10.23 1.93 -13.33
C LEU A 352 11.14 0.87 -12.71
N LYS A 353 10.59 -0.29 -12.33
CA LYS A 353 11.35 -1.40 -11.72
C LYS A 353 12.42 -1.99 -12.65
N ASN A 354 12.11 -2.07 -13.95
CA ASN A 354 13.03 -2.64 -14.94
C ASN A 354 14.03 -1.63 -15.49
N ARG A 355 13.74 -0.32 -15.39
CA ARG A 355 14.62 0.74 -15.91
C ARG A 355 15.92 0.84 -15.11
N LYS A 356 17.02 1.06 -15.82
CA LYS A 356 18.38 1.24 -15.27
C LYS A 356 18.81 2.71 -15.40
N GLY A 357 19.80 3.12 -14.61
CA GLY A 357 20.29 4.50 -14.54
C GLY A 357 20.20 5.05 -13.12
N THR A 358 20.43 6.34 -12.98
CA THR A 358 20.20 7.02 -11.70
C THR A 358 18.72 7.05 -11.35
N MET A 359 18.38 7.36 -10.09
CA MET A 359 16.97 7.54 -9.70
C MET A 359 16.29 8.60 -10.58
N ASN A 360 16.97 9.71 -10.84
CA ASN A 360 16.48 10.77 -11.70
C ASN A 360 16.17 10.25 -13.12
N ASP A 361 17.12 9.55 -13.75
CA ASP A 361 16.93 9.03 -15.11
C ASP A 361 15.72 8.08 -15.19
N ARG A 362 15.58 7.19 -14.20
CA ARG A 362 14.49 6.21 -14.13
C ARG A 362 13.13 6.88 -13.95
N LEU A 363 13.04 7.87 -13.07
CA LEU A 363 11.79 8.60 -12.81
C LEU A 363 11.40 9.50 -13.98
N LEU A 364 12.38 10.18 -14.60
CA LEU A 364 12.15 11.00 -15.78
C LEU A 364 11.65 10.16 -16.96
N ASP A 365 12.31 9.04 -17.26
CA ASP A 365 11.84 8.13 -18.30
C ASP A 365 10.44 7.60 -18.00
N THR A 366 10.13 7.33 -16.72
CA THR A 366 8.79 6.88 -16.30
C THR A 366 7.74 7.98 -16.48
N LEU A 367 8.07 9.24 -16.15
CA LEU A 367 7.20 10.39 -16.36
C LEU A 367 6.83 10.54 -17.84
N MET A 368 7.82 10.49 -18.73
CA MET A 368 7.57 10.65 -20.17
C MET A 368 6.72 9.50 -20.74
N LEU A 369 6.91 8.27 -20.24
CA LEU A 369 6.06 7.14 -20.58
C LEU A 369 4.61 7.33 -20.10
N ILE A 370 4.41 7.78 -18.86
CA ILE A 370 3.08 8.08 -18.32
C ILE A 370 2.41 9.16 -19.16
N ALA A 371 3.13 10.24 -19.48
CA ALA A 371 2.59 11.40 -20.19
C ALA A 371 1.99 11.06 -21.56
N THR A 372 2.52 10.04 -22.24
CA THR A 372 1.99 9.54 -23.53
C THR A 372 0.91 8.47 -23.38
N SER A 373 0.69 7.96 -22.16
CA SER A 373 -0.26 6.88 -21.88
C SER A 373 -1.58 7.38 -21.33
N ILE A 374 -1.72 8.68 -21.09
CA ILE A 374 -2.92 9.33 -20.59
C ILE A 374 -3.32 10.53 -21.44
N LYS A 375 -4.60 10.89 -21.37
CA LYS A 375 -5.09 12.19 -21.86
C LYS A 375 -4.95 13.21 -20.73
N ASP A 376 -3.77 13.80 -20.59
CA ASP A 376 -3.47 14.76 -19.51
C ASP A 376 -4.33 16.03 -19.66
N THR A 377 -5.24 16.21 -18.71
CA THR A 377 -6.20 17.32 -18.72
C THR A 377 -5.53 18.66 -18.43
N ASN A 378 -4.40 18.69 -17.72
CA ASN A 378 -3.63 19.90 -17.48
C ASN A 378 -2.97 20.38 -18.78
N LEU A 379 -2.39 19.45 -19.53
CA LEU A 379 -1.75 19.73 -20.82
C LEU A 379 -2.77 20.25 -21.84
N ILE A 380 -3.90 19.54 -22.01
CA ILE A 380 -4.97 19.95 -22.92
C ILE A 380 -5.49 21.36 -22.57
N LYS A 381 -5.67 21.64 -21.27
CA LYS A 381 -6.12 22.95 -20.80
C LYS A 381 -5.13 24.05 -21.18
N ARG A 382 -3.83 23.83 -20.94
CA ARG A 382 -2.78 24.83 -21.19
C ARG A 382 -2.55 25.07 -22.69
N ALA A 383 -2.63 24.01 -23.49
CA ALA A 383 -2.52 24.10 -24.94
C ALA A 383 -3.77 24.65 -25.64
N GLY A 384 -4.93 24.63 -24.96
CA GLY A 384 -6.21 25.07 -25.53
C GLY A 384 -6.84 24.06 -26.51
N GLY A 385 -6.38 22.80 -26.55
CA GLY A 385 -6.96 21.78 -27.41
C GLY A 385 -6.27 20.42 -27.32
N ILE A 386 -6.90 19.38 -27.87
CA ILE A 386 -6.44 17.98 -27.77
C ILE A 386 -5.26 17.63 -28.69
N HIS A 387 -5.04 18.41 -29.76
CA HIS A 387 -3.97 18.17 -30.74
C HIS A 387 -2.55 18.17 -30.14
N VAL A 388 -2.37 18.81 -28.98
CA VAL A 388 -1.10 18.80 -28.24
C VAL A 388 -0.66 17.39 -27.84
N LEU A 389 -1.61 16.45 -27.68
CA LEU A 389 -1.31 15.07 -27.33
C LEU A 389 -0.54 14.35 -28.44
N ASP A 390 -0.86 14.62 -29.71
CA ASP A 390 -0.18 14.02 -30.85
C ASP A 390 1.26 14.56 -30.94
N ASN A 391 1.44 15.87 -30.73
CA ASN A 391 2.77 16.48 -30.66
C ASN A 391 3.62 15.91 -29.51
N LEU A 392 3.01 15.74 -28.33
CA LEU A 392 3.68 15.11 -27.18
C LEU A 392 4.10 13.67 -27.53
N GLN A 393 3.25 12.91 -28.21
CA GLN A 393 3.56 11.54 -28.62
C GLN A 393 4.80 11.49 -29.52
N GLU A 394 4.90 12.39 -30.50
CA GLU A 394 6.08 12.48 -31.39
C GLU A 394 7.35 12.88 -30.61
N GLN A 395 7.24 13.89 -29.75
CA GLN A 395 8.38 14.39 -28.94
C GLN A 395 8.91 13.31 -27.99
N VAL A 396 8.03 12.60 -27.29
CA VAL A 396 8.44 11.51 -26.38
C VAL A 396 9.00 10.31 -27.13
N THR A 397 8.44 9.99 -28.29
CA THR A 397 8.99 8.93 -29.16
C THR A 397 10.42 9.28 -29.55
N HIS A 398 10.66 10.51 -30.01
CA HIS A 398 12.00 10.98 -30.33
C HIS A 398 12.96 10.94 -29.13
N PHE A 399 12.50 11.35 -27.94
CA PHE A 399 13.29 11.23 -26.71
C PHE A 399 13.74 9.79 -26.44
N PHE A 400 12.86 8.80 -26.62
CA PHE A 400 13.21 7.40 -26.44
C PHE A 400 14.06 6.83 -27.59
N ASP A 401 13.89 7.29 -28.82
CA ASP A 401 14.76 6.96 -29.96
C ASP A 401 16.20 7.43 -29.74
N LEU A 402 16.39 8.58 -29.08
CA LEU A 402 17.68 9.06 -28.61
C LEU A 402 18.23 8.27 -27.41
N GLY A 403 17.47 7.30 -26.90
CA GLY A 403 17.83 6.42 -25.80
C GLY A 403 17.30 6.85 -24.43
N GLY A 404 16.48 7.90 -24.34
CA GLY A 404 15.92 8.42 -23.09
C GLY A 404 16.96 9.06 -22.17
N ALA A 405 16.64 9.21 -20.89
CA ALA A 405 17.46 9.92 -19.91
C ALA A 405 18.80 9.24 -19.62
N LYS A 406 19.06 8.02 -20.10
CA LYS A 406 20.36 7.36 -19.92
C LYS A 406 21.45 7.84 -20.89
N THR A 407 21.10 8.52 -21.99
CA THR A 407 22.09 8.98 -22.99
C THR A 407 22.31 10.48 -22.91
N THR A 408 23.49 10.94 -23.32
CA THR A 408 23.78 12.38 -23.43
C THR A 408 22.83 13.07 -24.42
N ALA A 409 22.49 12.41 -25.53
CA ALA A 409 21.57 12.94 -26.53
C ALA A 409 20.15 13.10 -25.99
N GLY A 410 19.63 12.09 -25.28
CA GLY A 410 18.32 12.16 -24.64
C GLY A 410 18.28 13.23 -23.53
N LYS A 411 19.35 13.37 -22.73
CA LYS A 411 19.49 14.45 -21.74
C LYS A 411 19.49 15.84 -22.39
N ALA A 412 20.22 16.03 -23.48
CA ALA A 412 20.22 17.30 -24.20
C ALA A 412 18.82 17.61 -24.78
N TYR A 413 18.15 16.60 -25.33
CA TYR A 413 16.82 16.77 -25.89
C TYR A 413 15.76 17.08 -24.84
N ILE A 414 15.79 16.44 -23.67
CA ILE A 414 14.81 16.74 -22.61
C ILE A 414 14.99 18.15 -22.05
N HIS A 415 16.22 18.67 -21.98
CA HIS A 415 16.46 20.08 -21.66
C HIS A 415 15.86 21.02 -22.71
N GLN A 416 16.01 20.69 -23.99
CA GLN A 416 15.36 21.46 -25.06
C GLN A 416 13.84 21.40 -24.94
N LEU A 417 13.28 20.21 -24.74
CA LEU A 417 11.85 19.99 -24.61
C LEU A 417 11.27 20.78 -23.41
N ASP A 418 12.01 20.85 -22.30
CA ASP A 418 11.63 21.66 -21.15
C ASP A 418 11.56 23.15 -21.48
N GLN A 419 12.56 23.69 -22.18
CA GLN A 419 12.51 25.08 -22.66
C GLN A 419 11.33 25.31 -23.63
N ASP A 420 11.01 24.35 -24.48
CA ASP A 420 9.90 24.44 -25.43
C ASP A 420 8.54 24.46 -24.70
N PHE A 421 8.40 23.64 -23.66
CA PHE A 421 7.20 23.59 -22.81
C PHE A 421 7.04 24.90 -22.04
N MET A 422 8.13 25.43 -21.46
CA MET A 422 8.12 26.73 -20.77
C MET A 422 7.68 27.86 -21.70
N ARG A 423 8.24 27.94 -22.92
CA ARG A 423 7.87 28.96 -23.92
C ARG A 423 6.40 28.88 -24.35
N GLN A 424 5.85 27.67 -24.43
CA GLN A 424 4.45 27.44 -24.80
C GLN A 424 3.49 27.41 -23.59
N ASN A 425 4.01 27.65 -22.38
CA ASN A 425 3.26 27.56 -21.14
C ASN A 425 2.55 26.20 -20.93
N LEU A 426 3.18 25.10 -21.35
CA LEU A 426 2.64 23.73 -21.25
C LEU A 426 3.10 23.05 -19.96
N SER A 427 2.23 22.23 -19.35
CA SER A 427 2.58 21.46 -18.15
C SER A 427 1.79 20.14 -18.13
N MET A 428 2.39 19.10 -17.56
CA MET A 428 1.86 17.73 -17.55
C MET A 428 1.53 17.29 -16.12
N GLY A 429 0.72 18.09 -15.43
CA GLY A 429 0.41 17.86 -14.01
C GLY A 429 -0.27 16.52 -13.74
N GLY A 430 -1.09 16.01 -14.66
CA GLY A 430 -1.73 14.70 -14.50
C GLY A 430 -0.71 13.55 -14.56
N ALA A 431 0.28 13.65 -15.44
CA ALA A 431 1.37 12.69 -15.51
C ALA A 431 2.26 12.73 -14.26
N ALA A 432 2.53 13.93 -13.72
CA ALA A 432 3.24 14.11 -12.46
C ALA A 432 2.51 13.45 -11.28
N ASP A 433 1.19 13.64 -11.16
CA ASP A 433 0.39 12.98 -10.13
C ASP A 433 0.49 11.45 -10.21
N LEU A 434 0.40 10.86 -11.42
CA LEU A 434 0.55 9.41 -11.58
C LEU A 434 1.99 8.91 -11.34
N LEU A 435 2.99 9.75 -11.55
CA LEU A 435 4.38 9.45 -11.16
C LEU A 435 4.49 9.33 -9.64
N ILE A 436 3.83 10.20 -8.86
CA ILE A 436 3.77 10.09 -7.39
C ILE A 436 3.21 8.73 -6.97
N LEU A 437 2.10 8.29 -7.57
CA LEU A 437 1.49 6.99 -7.28
C LEU A 437 2.46 5.84 -7.59
N THR A 438 3.16 5.94 -8.72
CA THR A 438 4.15 4.95 -9.16
C THR A 438 5.33 4.86 -8.18
N ILE A 439 5.87 6.01 -7.76
CA ILE A 439 6.96 6.09 -6.77
C ILE A 439 6.50 5.52 -5.43
N PHE A 440 5.30 5.87 -4.98
CA PHE A 440 4.74 5.39 -3.72
C PHE A 440 4.67 3.85 -3.69
N LEU A 441 4.19 3.22 -4.76
CA LEU A 441 4.16 1.77 -4.87
C LEU A 441 5.56 1.15 -4.93
N ASP A 442 6.51 1.78 -5.63
CA ASP A 442 7.90 1.30 -5.68
C ASP A 442 8.53 1.30 -4.28
N LEU A 443 8.37 2.41 -3.54
CA LEU A 443 8.83 2.56 -2.14
C LEU A 443 8.18 1.54 -1.19
N LEU A 444 7.00 1.03 -1.53
CA LEU A 444 6.27 0.04 -0.75
C LEU A 444 6.45 -1.41 -1.24
N THR A 445 7.28 -1.68 -2.25
CA THR A 445 7.44 -3.03 -2.83
C THR A 445 7.82 -4.10 -1.80
N ASP A 446 8.56 -3.75 -0.75
CA ASP A 446 8.89 -4.71 0.33
C ASP A 446 7.71 -4.97 1.29
N THR A 447 6.69 -4.12 1.27
CA THR A 447 5.54 -4.06 2.18
C THR A 447 4.27 -4.65 1.58
N LEU A 448 4.06 -4.42 0.29
CA LEU A 448 3.04 -5.08 -0.53
C LEU A 448 3.47 -6.53 -0.84
#